data_AF-A0A7C6A3U1-F1
#
_entry.id   AF-A0A7C6A3U1-F1
#
_cell.length_a   1.000
_cell.length_b   1.000
_cell.length_c   1.000
_cell.angle_alpha   90.00
_cell.angle_beta   90.00
_cell.angle_gamma   90.00
#
_symmetry.space_group_name_H-M   'P 1'
#
loop_
_entity.id
_entity.type
_entity.pdbx_description
1 polymer ?
#
loop_
_entity_poly.entity_id
_entity_poly.type
_entity_poly.pdbx_seq_one_letter_code
_entity_poly.pdbx_strand_id
1 'polypeptide(L)'
;MPVSQLVEFIRRAKPLTLEEGLNILKRDHYRCQYCGLDGAASFENYLVMSVDFIVPRARGGKKDPHNLVTACRPCNLIKGRRVFKNFEEAKAYVLQRREQLRQEWENRMARLKGHKPTA
;
A
#
# COMPACT_ATOMS: atom_id res chain seq x y z
N MET A 1 -17.62 34.87 2.00
CA MET A 1 -17.22 33.76 2.90
C MET A 1 -15.74 33.91 3.23
N PRO A 2 -15.34 33.85 4.51
CA PRO A 2 -13.93 33.91 4.90
C PRO A 2 -13.18 32.65 4.42
N VAL A 3 -11.93 32.85 3.93
CA VAL A 3 -11.07 31.78 3.39
C VAL A 3 -10.86 30.63 4.38
N SER A 4 -10.88 30.91 5.69
CA SER A 4 -10.79 29.91 6.76
C SER A 4 -11.86 28.82 6.68
N GLN A 5 -13.09 29.16 6.28
CA GLN A 5 -14.18 28.19 6.12
C GLN A 5 -13.98 27.31 4.88
N LEU A 6 -13.32 27.81 3.82
CA LEU A 6 -12.97 27.03 2.63
C LEU A 6 -11.86 25.99 2.94
N VAL A 7 -10.95 26.28 3.86
CA VAL A 7 -9.86 25.36 4.24
C VAL A 7 -10.40 24.08 4.87
N GLU A 8 -11.50 24.13 5.64
CA GLU A 8 -12.13 22.94 6.20
C GLU A 8 -12.74 22.03 5.13
N PHE A 9 -13.36 22.61 4.09
CA PHE A 9 -13.88 21.84 2.94
C PHE A 9 -12.78 21.17 2.11
N ILE A 10 -11.57 21.75 2.09
CA ILE A 10 -10.42 21.23 1.34
C ILE A 10 -9.68 20.13 2.13
N ARG A 11 -9.71 20.19 3.47
CA ARG A 11 -9.10 19.17 4.34
C ARG A 11 -9.92 17.88 4.31
N ARG A 12 -9.58 16.98 3.39
CA ARG A 12 -10.04 15.58 3.47
C ARG A 12 -9.59 15.01 4.80
N ALA A 13 -10.54 14.69 5.67
CA ALA A 13 -10.27 13.99 6.92
C ALA A 13 -9.45 12.73 6.63
N LYS A 14 -8.34 12.56 7.35
CA LYS A 14 -7.52 11.34 7.23
C LYS A 14 -8.41 10.13 7.55
N PRO A 15 -8.32 9.04 6.78
CA PRO A 15 -9.21 7.90 6.95
C PRO A 15 -8.98 7.15 8.27
N LEU A 16 -7.79 7.29 8.87
CA LEU A 16 -7.39 6.75 10.17
C LEU A 16 -6.64 7.84 10.96
N THR A 17 -6.76 7.81 12.28
CA THR A 17 -5.86 8.53 13.19
C THR A 17 -4.49 7.83 13.21
N LEU A 18 -3.47 8.51 13.76
CA LEU A 18 -2.16 7.91 13.94
C LEU A 18 -2.21 6.68 14.84
N GLU A 19 -2.92 6.78 15.96
CA GLU A 19 -3.06 5.72 16.96
C GLU A 19 -3.72 4.46 16.38
N GLU A 20 -4.82 4.63 15.65
CA GLU A 20 -5.50 3.51 14.99
C GLU A 20 -4.60 2.81 13.98
N GLY A 21 -3.84 3.59 13.20
CA GLY A 21 -2.87 3.04 12.27
C GLY A 21 -1.78 2.23 12.98
N LEU A 22 -1.23 2.77 14.07
CA LEU A 22 -0.21 2.09 14.88
C LEU A 22 -0.75 0.81 15.52
N ASN A 23 -2.01 0.77 15.95
CA ASN A 23 -2.61 -0.42 16.52
C ASN A 23 -2.71 -1.57 15.50
N ILE A 24 -3.07 -1.27 14.25
CA ILE A 24 -3.06 -2.28 13.17
C ILE A 24 -1.64 -2.74 12.84
N LEU A 25 -0.67 -1.82 12.77
CA LEU A 25 0.73 -2.17 12.54
C LEU A 25 1.28 -3.10 13.63
N LYS A 26 0.99 -2.81 14.90
CA LYS A 26 1.39 -3.66 16.04
C LYS A 26 0.72 -5.04 15.99
N ARG A 27 -0.59 -5.09 15.72
CA ARG A 27 -1.35 -6.35 15.60
C ARG A 27 -0.72 -7.30 14.59
N ASP A 28 -0.29 -6.76 13.46
CA ASP A 28 0.28 -7.53 12.35
C ASP A 28 1.81 -7.69 12.47
N HIS A 29 2.40 -7.37 13.62
CA HIS A 29 3.84 -7.40 13.88
C HIS A 29 4.66 -6.64 12.83
N TYR A 30 4.14 -5.51 12.34
CA TYR A 30 4.72 -4.70 11.27
C TYR A 30 4.98 -5.49 9.97
N ARG A 31 4.36 -6.65 9.80
CA ARG A 31 4.53 -7.50 8.62
C ARG A 31 3.46 -7.21 7.59
N CYS A 32 3.90 -6.94 6.36
CA CYS A 32 2.99 -6.74 5.23
C CYS A 32 2.15 -8.00 5.00
N GLN A 33 0.83 -7.89 5.14
CA GLN A 33 -0.10 -9.02 5.02
C GLN A 33 -0.22 -9.56 3.58
N TYR A 34 0.23 -8.77 2.58
CA TYR A 34 0.29 -9.18 1.19
C TYR A 34 1.54 -10.00 0.85
N CYS A 35 2.73 -9.42 1.00
CA CYS A 35 3.98 -10.03 0.55
C CYS A 35 4.87 -10.59 1.66
N GLY A 36 4.51 -10.40 2.93
CA GLY A 36 5.30 -10.84 4.07
C GLY A 36 6.55 -10.02 4.35
N LEU A 37 6.73 -8.85 3.72
CA LEU A 37 7.85 -7.94 4.06
C LEU A 37 7.82 -7.63 5.55
N ASP A 38 8.94 -7.91 6.23
CA ASP A 38 9.12 -7.63 7.64
C ASP A 38 9.49 -6.15 7.84
N GLY A 39 8.53 -5.37 8.33
CA GLY A 39 8.69 -3.95 8.61
C GLY A 39 9.62 -3.67 9.79
N ALA A 40 9.84 -4.62 10.69
CA ALA A 40 10.72 -4.44 11.85
C ALA A 40 12.19 -4.79 11.55
N ALA A 41 12.46 -5.49 10.44
CA ALA A 41 13.80 -5.94 10.08
C ALA A 41 14.79 -4.82 9.73
N SER A 42 14.32 -3.65 9.28
CA SER A 42 15.17 -2.49 9.00
C SER A 42 14.39 -1.17 9.06
N PHE A 43 15.10 -0.07 9.28
CA PHE A 43 14.52 1.27 9.24
C PHE A 43 13.83 1.57 7.89
N GLU A 44 14.44 1.17 6.78
CA GLU A 44 13.86 1.35 5.45
C GLU A 44 12.55 0.57 5.26
N ASN A 45 12.48 -0.66 5.78
CA ASN A 45 11.24 -1.44 5.73
C ASN A 45 10.15 -0.79 6.60
N TYR A 46 10.51 -0.31 7.79
CA TYR A 46 9.60 0.40 8.68
C TYR A 46 8.99 1.64 8.01
N LEU A 47 9.80 2.46 7.33
CA LEU A 47 9.36 3.69 6.66
C LEU A 47 8.30 3.46 5.57
N VAL A 48 8.32 2.27 4.94
CA VAL A 48 7.36 1.91 3.90
C VAL A 48 6.15 1.14 4.42
N MET A 49 6.04 0.91 5.73
CA MET A 49 4.82 0.31 6.29
C MET A 49 3.66 1.33 6.31
N SER A 50 2.46 0.83 6.02
CA SER A 50 1.22 1.59 6.00
C SER A 50 0.04 0.68 6.37
N VAL A 51 -1.13 1.27 6.59
CA VAL A 51 -2.37 0.52 6.76
C VAL A 51 -3.21 0.65 5.49
N ASP A 52 -3.68 -0.47 4.98
CA ASP A 52 -4.59 -0.54 3.84
C ASP A 52 -6.00 -0.98 4.28
N PHE A 53 -6.99 -0.48 3.55
CA PHE A 53 -8.38 -0.91 3.67
C PHE A 53 -8.65 -2.03 2.65
N ILE A 54 -8.96 -3.25 3.12
CA ILE A 54 -9.25 -4.40 2.26
C ILE A 54 -10.35 -4.03 1.25
N VAL A 55 -11.47 -3.50 1.77
CA VAL A 55 -12.51 -2.80 1.01
C VAL A 55 -12.25 -1.30 1.14
N PRO A 56 -11.92 -0.57 0.07
CA PRO A 56 -11.64 0.87 0.13
C PRO A 56 -12.83 1.68 0.65
N ARG A 57 -12.54 2.76 1.40
CA ARG A 57 -13.59 3.69 1.90
C ARG A 57 -14.49 4.25 0.81
N ALA A 58 -13.93 4.56 -0.37
CA ALA A 58 -14.69 5.07 -1.52
C ALA A 58 -15.73 4.05 -2.06
N ARG A 59 -15.63 2.79 -1.65
CA ARG A 59 -16.53 1.68 -2.02
C ARG A 59 -17.36 1.19 -0.82
N GLY A 60 -17.50 2.01 0.23
CA GLY A 60 -18.29 1.67 1.42
C GLY A 60 -17.56 0.84 2.49
N GLY A 61 -16.24 0.66 2.35
CA GLY A 61 -15.44 -0.04 3.35
C GLY A 61 -15.50 0.63 4.72
N LYS A 62 -15.90 -0.13 5.74
CA LYS A 62 -15.96 0.36 7.12
C LYS A 62 -14.58 0.47 7.72
N LYS A 63 -14.43 1.41 8.67
CA LYS A 63 -13.26 1.55 9.51
C LYS A 63 -13.35 0.57 10.66
N ASP A 64 -13.19 -0.71 10.32
CA ASP A 64 -13.24 -1.84 11.23
C ASP A 64 -11.90 -2.57 11.19
N PRO A 65 -11.34 -3.03 12.33
CA PRO A 65 -10.07 -3.75 12.35
C PRO A 65 -9.99 -4.93 11.38
N HIS A 66 -11.09 -5.62 11.08
CA HIS A 66 -11.13 -6.74 10.13
C HIS A 66 -11.03 -6.28 8.67
N ASN A 67 -11.34 -5.00 8.38
CA ASN A 67 -11.19 -4.39 7.07
C ASN A 67 -9.84 -3.65 6.93
N LEU A 68 -8.98 -3.69 7.95
CA LEU A 68 -7.69 -2.99 7.98
C LEU A 68 -6.55 -3.98 8.11
N VAL A 69 -5.51 -3.81 7.30
CA VAL A 69 -4.31 -4.66 7.31
C VAL A 69 -3.06 -3.84 7.15
N THR A 70 -1.96 -4.33 7.70
CA THR A 70 -0.62 -3.80 7.45
C THR A 70 -0.18 -4.13 6.04
N ALA A 71 0.23 -3.12 5.29
CA ALA A 71 0.69 -3.24 3.92
C ALA A 71 1.91 -2.35 3.69
N CYS A 72 2.94 -2.90 3.05
CA CYS A 72 4.02 -2.06 2.53
C CYS A 72 3.50 -1.17 1.39
N ARG A 73 4.06 0.04 1.25
CA ARG A 73 3.66 1.02 0.24
C ARG A 73 3.58 0.44 -1.18
N PRO A 74 4.52 -0.41 -1.66
CA PRO A 74 4.39 -1.04 -2.97
C PRO A 74 3.15 -1.92 -3.13
N CYS A 75 2.86 -2.77 -2.15
CA CYS A 75 1.69 -3.66 -2.20
C CYS A 75 0.37 -2.87 -2.12
N ASN A 76 0.33 -1.88 -1.22
CA ASN A 76 -0.81 -0.99 -1.08
C ASN A 76 -1.11 -0.24 -2.39
N LEU A 77 -0.06 0.27 -3.05
CA LEU A 77 -0.18 0.93 -4.36
C LEU A 77 -0.65 -0.02 -5.47
N ILE A 78 -0.10 -1.24 -5.52
CA ILE A 78 -0.49 -2.25 -6.51
C ILE A 78 -1.98 -2.61 -6.38
N LYS A 79 -2.47 -2.83 -5.15
CA LYS A 79 -3.90 -3.04 -4.90
C LYS A 79 -4.72 -1.82 -5.33
N GLY A 80 -4.28 -0.63 -4.89
CA GLY A 80 -4.94 0.62 -5.15
C GLY A 80 -6.40 0.63 -4.67
N ARG A 81 -7.32 1.08 -5.52
CA ARG A 81 -8.75 1.22 -5.19
C ARG A 81 -9.60 0.03 -5.65
N ARG A 82 -8.98 -1.09 -6.01
CA ARG A 82 -9.70 -2.30 -6.43
C ARG A 82 -10.42 -2.93 -5.24
N VAL A 83 -11.58 -3.52 -5.51
CA VAL A 83 -12.35 -4.31 -4.54
C VAL A 83 -12.30 -5.75 -5.01
N PHE A 84 -12.08 -6.65 -4.06
CA PHE A 84 -12.05 -8.09 -4.24
C PHE A 84 -13.12 -8.71 -3.35
N LYS A 85 -13.52 -9.96 -3.61
CA LYS A 85 -14.54 -10.63 -2.80
C LYS A 85 -14.04 -10.91 -1.39
N ASN A 86 -12.75 -11.21 -1.26
CA ASN A 86 -12.08 -11.49 -0.01
C ASN A 86 -10.61 -11.03 -0.06
N PHE A 87 -9.94 -11.12 1.09
CA PHE A 87 -8.55 -10.72 1.23
C PHE A 87 -7.59 -11.59 0.40
N GLU A 88 -7.85 -12.90 0.31
CA GLU A 88 -6.98 -13.83 -0.42
C GLU A 88 -6.95 -13.53 -1.92
N GLU A 89 -8.09 -13.18 -2.54
CA GLU A 89 -8.14 -12.71 -3.92
C GLU A 89 -7.34 -11.42 -4.11
N ALA A 90 -7.46 -10.47 -3.18
CA ALA A 90 -6.68 -9.23 -3.22
C ALA A 90 -5.18 -9.52 -3.14
N LYS A 91 -4.78 -10.45 -2.26
CA LYS A 91 -3.41 -10.87 -2.06
C LYS A 91 -2.84 -11.59 -3.28
N ALA A 92 -3.59 -12.52 -3.86
CA ALA A 92 -3.21 -13.21 -5.09
C ALA A 92 -2.97 -12.20 -6.22
N TYR A 93 -3.88 -11.24 -6.41
CA TYR A 93 -3.70 -10.17 -7.40
C TYR A 93 -2.44 -9.33 -7.14
N VAL A 94 -2.21 -8.89 -5.88
CA VAL A 94 -1.04 -8.08 -5.53
C VAL A 94 0.26 -8.82 -5.80
N LEU A 95 0.32 -10.11 -5.44
CA LEU A 95 1.51 -10.95 -5.65
C LEU A 95 1.77 -11.20 -7.13
N GLN A 96 0.73 -11.53 -7.90
CA GLN A 96 0.83 -11.69 -9.35
C GLN A 96 1.36 -10.42 -10.02
N ARG A 97 0.79 -9.26 -9.66
CA ARG A 97 1.23 -7.98 -10.24
C ARG A 97 2.63 -7.58 -9.78
N ARG A 98 3.05 -7.92 -8.55
CA ARG A 98 4.43 -7.75 -8.09
C ARG A 98 5.42 -8.50 -8.99
N GLU A 99 5.09 -9.73 -9.34
CA GLU A 99 5.97 -10.56 -10.17
C GLU A 99 6.03 -10.05 -11.61
N GLN A 100 4.91 -9.64 -12.19
CA GLN A 100 4.90 -8.97 -13.50
C GLN A 100 5.80 -7.73 -13.50
N LEU A 101 5.70 -6.88 -12.48
CA LEU A 101 6.54 -5.67 -12.37
C LEU A 101 8.02 -6.02 -12.20
N ARG A 102 8.35 -7.12 -11.50
CA ARG A 102 9.73 -7.62 -11.39
C ARG A 102 10.27 -7.98 -12.78
N GLN A 103 9.53 -8.79 -13.54
CA GLN A 103 9.91 -9.20 -14.88
C GLN A 103 10.03 -8.01 -15.84
N GLU A 104 9.08 -7.07 -15.79
CA GLU A 104 9.13 -5.81 -16.54
C GLU A 104 10.40 -5.01 -16.21
N TRP A 105 10.77 -4.92 -14.92
CA TRP A 105 11.98 -4.21 -14.47
C TRP A 105 13.26 -4.93 -14.90
N GLU A 106 13.35 -6.24 -14.72
CA GLU A 106 14.50 -7.05 -15.15
C GLU A 106 14.75 -6.91 -16.65
N ASN A 107 13.69 -7.03 -17.47
CA ASN A 107 13.75 -6.83 -18.91
C ASN A 107 14.23 -5.42 -19.28
N ARG A 108 13.72 -4.38 -18.60
CA ARG A 108 14.12 -2.99 -18.84
C ARG A 108 15.59 -2.76 -18.50
N MET A 109 16.05 -3.29 -17.37
CA MET A 109 17.45 -3.13 -16.94
C MET A 109 18.41 -3.91 -17.85
N ALA A 110 18.01 -5.09 -18.34
CA ALA A 110 18.79 -5.85 -19.30
C ALA A 110 18.98 -5.08 -20.62
N ARG A 111 17.92 -4.43 -21.14
CA ARG A 111 18.01 -3.58 -22.34
C ARG A 111 18.96 -2.40 -22.16
N LEU A 112 18.89 -1.72 -21.00
CA LEU A 112 19.77 -0.59 -20.71
C LEU A 112 21.24 -1.02 -20.63
N LYS A 113 21.53 -2.17 -20.03
CA LYS A 113 22.91 -2.72 -19.99
C LYS A 113 23.42 -3.13 -21.38
N GLY A 114 22.54 -3.55 -22.29
CA GLY A 114 22.88 -3.91 -23.67
C GLY A 114 23.07 -2.70 -24.59
N HIS A 115 22.50 -1.54 -24.26
CA HIS A 115 22.69 -0.30 -25.00
C HIS A 115 23.98 0.40 -24.52
N LYS A 116 25.15 -0.04 -25.02
CA LYS A 116 26.37 0.77 -24.93
C LYS A 116 26.19 1.96 -25.89
N PRO A 117 26.24 3.23 -25.41
CA PRO A 117 26.26 4.36 -26.32
C PRO A 117 27.51 4.25 -27.19
N THR A 118 27.32 4.28 -28.51
CA THR A 118 28.42 4.49 -29.46
C THR A 118 29.04 5.85 -29.14
N ALA A 119 30.34 5.82 -28.83
CA ALA A 119 31.15 7.00 -28.56
C ALA A 119 31.20 7.95 -29.74
#